data_AF-A0A438D1Y9-F1
#
_entry.id   AF-A0A438D1Y9-F1
#
_cell.length_a   1.000
_cell.length_b   1.000
_cell.length_c   1.000
_cell.angle_alpha   90.00
_cell.angle_beta   90.00
_cell.angle_gamma   90.00
#
_symmetry.space_group_name_H-M   'P 1'
#
loop_
_entity.id
_entity.type
_entity.pdbx_description
1 polymer ?
#
loop_
_entity_poly.entity_id
_entity_poly.type
_entity_poly.pdbx_seq_one_letter_code
_entity_poly.pdbx_strand_id
1 'polypeptide(L)'
;MSYLPRSSSGSSVIISSIIIKPVRFPRVWCCTHTPINQTQTAMEQLDPSKSSQVVVPHPHLLHAKISSIRMAGHSKLQIIADFDATLTKYWVNGCRGQSSHGLLQQGNPEYDVKRRELYDYYHPLEISPSIPIEEKAKLMEEWWGKTHALLIEGGLTYDAITKSVANSMITFREGVVELFEFLEVDLFFLQHFFKN
;
A
#
# COMPACT_ATOMS: atom_id res chain seq x y z
N MET A 1 -14.23 28.94 -44.22
CA MET A 1 -14.15 27.49 -44.48
C MET A 1 -12.75 27.17 -44.96
N SER A 2 -11.86 26.78 -44.06
CA SER A 2 -10.51 26.29 -44.36
C SER A 2 -9.99 25.56 -43.12
N TYR A 3 -9.89 24.24 -43.23
CA TYR A 3 -9.33 23.32 -42.24
C TYR A 3 -7.82 23.18 -42.48
N LEU A 4 -7.01 23.16 -41.40
CA LEU A 4 -5.68 22.55 -41.30
C LEU A 4 -5.34 22.30 -39.80
N PRO A 5 -4.41 21.40 -39.42
CA PRO A 5 -4.71 20.26 -38.56
C PRO A 5 -4.04 20.26 -37.16
N ARG A 6 -4.54 19.35 -36.30
CA ARG A 6 -3.99 18.98 -34.97
C ARG A 6 -2.55 18.47 -35.06
N SER A 7 -1.66 19.04 -34.25
CA SER A 7 -0.35 18.47 -33.91
C SER A 7 -0.47 17.65 -32.61
N SER A 8 -0.03 16.40 -32.66
CA SER A 8 0.20 15.56 -31.47
C SER A 8 1.62 15.79 -30.97
N SER A 9 1.77 16.11 -29.69
CA SER A 9 3.04 15.97 -28.98
C SER A 9 2.80 15.13 -27.73
N GLY A 10 3.07 13.83 -27.86
CA GLY A 10 3.14 12.93 -26.72
C GLY A 10 4.41 13.24 -25.94
N SER A 11 4.26 13.88 -24.79
CA SER A 11 5.35 14.04 -23.83
C SER A 11 5.32 12.85 -22.87
N SER A 12 6.27 11.94 -23.03
CA SER A 12 6.54 10.85 -22.10
C SER A 12 7.18 11.44 -20.83
N VAL A 13 6.45 11.43 -19.71
CA VAL A 13 6.95 11.93 -18.42
C VAL A 13 7.70 10.80 -17.73
N ILE A 14 9.02 10.94 -17.65
CA ILE A 14 9.91 10.07 -16.87
C ILE A 14 9.66 10.35 -15.39
N ILE A 15 9.13 9.35 -14.66
CA ILE A 15 9.01 9.37 -13.21
C ILE A 15 10.42 9.33 -12.63
N SER A 16 10.91 10.46 -12.12
CA SER A 16 12.18 10.54 -11.41
C SER A 16 12.05 9.89 -10.03
N SER A 17 12.96 8.97 -9.75
CA SER A 17 13.06 8.13 -8.57
C SER A 17 13.16 8.92 -7.27
N ILE A 18 12.38 8.53 -6.27
CA ILE A 18 12.60 8.87 -4.86
C ILE A 18 13.87 8.13 -4.42
N ILE A 19 14.96 8.86 -4.22
CA ILE A 19 16.23 8.28 -3.75
C ILE A 19 16.14 8.06 -2.24
N ILE A 20 15.82 6.83 -1.83
CA ILE A 20 16.02 6.36 -0.46
C ILE A 20 17.48 5.91 -0.36
N LYS A 21 18.28 6.54 0.51
CA LYS A 21 19.68 6.17 0.71
C LYS A 21 19.76 4.85 1.49
N PRO A 22 20.43 3.79 0.96
CA PRO A 22 20.53 2.51 1.66
C PRO A 22 21.54 2.59 2.81
N VAL A 23 21.10 2.22 4.01
CA VAL A 23 22.00 1.88 5.13
C VAL A 23 22.45 0.44 4.94
N ARG A 24 23.73 0.23 4.63
CA ARG A 24 24.31 -1.10 4.41
C ARG A 24 24.58 -1.81 5.74
N PHE A 25 23.98 -2.97 5.94
CA PHE A 25 24.47 -4.00 6.87
C PHE A 25 25.21 -5.10 6.10
N PRO A 26 26.32 -5.66 6.62
CA PRO A 26 27.09 -6.67 5.91
C PRO A 26 26.33 -8.01 5.91
N ARG A 27 26.02 -8.52 4.71
CA ARG A 27 25.54 -9.89 4.48
C ARG A 27 26.73 -10.83 4.36
N VAL A 28 26.81 -11.84 5.23
CA VAL A 28 27.58 -13.06 4.98
C VAL A 28 26.59 -14.13 4.55
N TRP A 29 26.62 -14.51 3.27
CA TRP A 29 25.88 -15.64 2.74
C TRP A 29 26.88 -16.64 2.18
N CYS A 30 27.07 -17.76 2.87
CA CYS A 30 27.87 -18.88 2.39
C CYS A 30 26.93 -19.99 1.94
N CYS A 31 26.91 -20.28 0.64
CA CYS A 31 26.24 -21.44 0.08
C CYS A 31 27.18 -22.65 0.17
N THR A 32 26.84 -23.66 0.97
CA THR A 32 27.38 -25.01 0.80
C THR A 32 26.22 -25.95 0.51
N HIS A 33 26.23 -26.49 -0.70
CA HIS A 33 25.33 -27.52 -1.19
C HIS A 33 25.63 -28.85 -0.46
N THR A 34 24.63 -29.46 0.17
CA THR A 34 24.65 -30.88 0.53
C THR A 34 23.29 -31.49 0.22
N PRO A 35 23.22 -32.67 -0.41
CA PRO A 35 21.96 -33.30 -0.78
C PRO A 35 21.38 -34.04 0.43
N ILE A 36 20.10 -33.79 0.77
CA ILE A 36 19.38 -34.56 1.79
C ILE A 36 18.12 -35.14 1.17
N ASN A 37 18.13 -36.46 1.02
CA ASN A 37 16.94 -37.29 0.84
C ASN A 37 16.09 -37.26 2.12
N GLN A 38 14.79 -37.08 1.91
CA GLN A 38 13.66 -37.52 2.72
C GLN A 38 13.47 -36.98 4.17
N THR A 39 12.23 -36.49 4.35
CA THR A 39 11.46 -36.44 5.60
C THR A 39 11.97 -35.55 6.72
N GLN A 40 11.57 -34.28 6.68
CA GLN A 40 10.82 -33.65 7.77
C GLN A 40 10.39 -32.25 7.32
N THR A 41 9.09 -32.05 7.21
CA THR A 41 8.47 -30.73 7.15
C THR A 41 8.81 -30.03 8.46
N ALA A 42 9.95 -29.34 8.50
CA ALA A 42 10.27 -28.44 9.59
C ALA A 42 9.23 -27.32 9.55
N MET A 43 8.21 -27.47 10.40
CA MET A 43 7.33 -26.38 10.77
C MET A 43 8.23 -25.31 11.36
N GLU A 44 8.49 -24.25 10.60
CA GLU A 44 8.99 -23.01 11.18
C GLU A 44 7.89 -22.55 12.13
N GLN A 45 8.09 -22.86 13.42
CA GLN A 45 7.14 -22.53 14.45
C GLN A 45 7.10 -21.02 14.54
N LEU A 46 5.97 -20.44 14.14
CA LEU A 46 5.63 -19.06 14.45
C LEU A 46 5.79 -18.88 15.96
N ASP A 47 6.69 -17.98 16.34
CA ASP A 47 6.99 -17.62 17.73
C ASP A 47 5.68 -17.39 18.52
N PRO A 48 5.35 -18.27 19.50
CA PRO A 48 4.12 -18.16 20.29
C PRO A 48 4.04 -16.86 21.10
N SER A 49 5.16 -16.15 21.32
CA SER A 49 5.17 -14.93 22.12
C SER A 49 4.52 -13.72 21.42
N LYS A 50 4.18 -13.82 20.14
CA LYS A 50 3.47 -12.77 19.36
C LYS A 50 2.01 -13.14 19.02
N SER A 51 1.50 -14.24 19.56
CA SER A 51 0.32 -14.94 19.02
C SER A 51 -1.07 -14.39 19.44
N SER A 52 -1.16 -13.23 20.07
CA SER A 52 -2.45 -12.74 20.60
C SER A 52 -3.41 -12.14 19.55
N GLN A 53 -3.03 -12.06 18.27
CA GLN A 53 -3.80 -11.32 17.25
C GLN A 53 -4.11 -12.06 15.94
N VAL A 54 -3.68 -13.30 15.74
CA VAL A 54 -3.89 -13.99 14.45
C VAL A 54 -5.06 -14.98 14.56
N VAL A 55 -6.14 -14.69 13.83
CA VAL A 55 -7.32 -15.58 13.74
C VAL A 55 -7.32 -16.27 12.39
N VAL A 56 -7.23 -17.60 12.37
CA VAL A 56 -7.23 -18.42 11.15
C VAL A 56 -8.43 -19.37 11.19
N PRO A 57 -9.53 -19.08 10.45
CA PRO A 57 -10.73 -19.92 10.49
C PRO A 57 -10.52 -21.36 10.00
N HIS A 58 -9.63 -21.55 9.00
CA HIS A 58 -9.38 -22.85 8.38
C HIS A 58 -7.87 -23.09 8.21
N PRO A 59 -7.17 -23.55 9.27
CA PRO A 59 -5.71 -23.73 9.24
C PRO A 59 -5.22 -24.64 8.11
N HIS A 60 -5.95 -25.72 7.81
CA HIS A 60 -5.58 -26.65 6.73
C HIS A 60 -5.59 -25.99 5.34
N LEU A 61 -6.57 -25.12 5.06
CA LEU A 61 -6.62 -24.38 3.79
C LEU A 61 -5.49 -23.36 3.70
N LEU A 62 -5.13 -22.71 4.81
CA LEU A 62 -3.98 -21.81 4.86
C LEU A 62 -2.69 -22.55 4.51
N HIS A 63 -2.45 -23.71 5.13
CA HIS A 63 -1.27 -24.52 4.84
C HIS A 63 -1.23 -25.00 3.39
N ALA A 64 -2.36 -25.46 2.85
CA ALA A 64 -2.45 -25.86 1.45
C ALA A 64 -2.11 -24.70 0.48
N LYS A 65 -2.61 -23.48 0.76
CA LYS A 65 -2.28 -22.28 -0.01
C LYS A 65 -0.80 -21.94 0.06
N ILE A 66 -0.21 -21.94 1.26
CA ILE A 66 1.22 -21.68 1.46
C ILE A 66 2.08 -22.70 0.70
N SER A 67 1.76 -23.99 0.80
CA SER A 67 2.48 -25.05 0.07
C SER A 67 2.38 -24.86 -1.44
N SER A 68 1.19 -24.52 -1.96
CA SER A 68 0.99 -24.23 -3.38
C SER A 68 1.85 -23.05 -3.86
N ILE A 69 1.87 -21.95 -3.11
CA ILE A 69 2.70 -20.77 -3.41
C ILE A 69 4.19 -21.14 -3.44
N ARG A 70 4.67 -21.90 -2.45
CA ARG A 70 6.07 -22.35 -2.38
C ARG A 70 6.44 -23.24 -3.57
N MET A 71 5.57 -24.17 -3.95
CA MET A 71 5.80 -25.07 -5.10
C MET A 71 5.79 -24.32 -6.45
N ALA A 72 4.93 -23.32 -6.60
CA ALA A 72 4.85 -22.52 -7.84
C ALA A 72 6.09 -21.63 -8.04
N GLY A 73 6.76 -21.25 -6.95
CA GLY A 73 7.97 -20.43 -6.96
C GLY A 73 7.68 -18.94 -7.17
N HIS A 74 8.69 -18.12 -6.88
CA HIS A 74 8.60 -16.65 -6.91
C HIS A 74 8.20 -16.09 -8.29
N SER A 75 8.60 -16.75 -9.39
CA SER A 75 8.21 -16.35 -10.76
C SER A 75 6.69 -16.35 -11.02
N LYS A 76 5.90 -16.99 -10.15
CA LYS A 76 4.44 -17.04 -10.20
C LYS A 76 3.78 -16.25 -9.07
N LEU A 77 4.55 -15.58 -8.22
CA LEU A 77 4.04 -14.78 -7.11
C LEU A 77 3.76 -13.36 -7.59
N GLN A 78 2.56 -12.88 -7.26
CA GLN A 78 2.18 -11.47 -7.39
C GLN A 78 1.55 -11.04 -6.07
N ILE A 79 1.88 -9.82 -5.64
CA ILE A 79 1.33 -9.22 -4.42
C ILE A 79 0.36 -8.12 -4.82
N ILE A 80 -0.88 -8.22 -4.34
CA ILE A 80 -1.88 -7.17 -4.42
C ILE A 80 -2.21 -6.79 -2.98
N ALA A 81 -1.95 -5.55 -2.62
CA ALA A 81 -2.17 -5.03 -1.28
C ALA A 81 -2.85 -3.67 -1.34
N ASP A 82 -3.76 -3.45 -0.41
CA ASP A 82 -4.28 -2.13 -0.10
C ASP A 82 -3.20 -1.29 0.63
N PHE A 83 -3.36 0.04 0.67
CA PHE A 83 -2.37 0.96 1.24
C PHE A 83 -2.75 1.42 2.65
N ASP A 84 -3.88 2.13 2.78
CA ASP A 84 -4.27 2.82 4.00
C ASP A 84 -4.69 1.85 5.10
N ALA A 85 -4.04 1.95 6.25
CA ALA A 85 -4.19 1.01 7.35
C ALA A 85 -3.89 -0.48 7.00
N THR A 86 -3.35 -0.77 5.82
CA THR A 86 -2.86 -2.09 5.40
C THR A 86 -1.34 -2.09 5.37
N LEU A 87 -0.72 -1.32 4.46
CA LEU A 87 0.73 -1.07 4.46
C LEU A 87 1.10 -0.03 5.52
N THR A 88 0.19 0.91 5.79
CA THR A 88 0.36 1.93 6.83
C THR A 88 -0.25 1.48 8.17
N LYS A 89 0.26 2.03 9.28
CA LYS A 89 -0.17 1.68 10.64
C LYS A 89 -1.59 2.20 10.88
N TYR A 90 -2.45 1.34 11.46
CA TYR A 90 -3.82 1.70 11.84
C TYR A 90 -3.85 2.70 13.03
N TRP A 91 -2.90 2.56 13.98
CA TRP A 91 -2.70 3.43 15.14
C TRP A 91 -1.25 3.91 15.18
N VAL A 92 -1.04 5.20 15.46
CA VAL A 92 0.27 5.82 15.63
C VAL A 92 0.22 6.67 16.90
N ASN A 93 1.07 6.37 17.89
CA ASN A 93 1.18 7.10 19.17
C ASN A 93 -0.16 7.28 19.91
N GLY A 94 -1.03 6.26 19.90
CA GLY A 94 -2.35 6.31 20.56
C GLY A 94 -3.44 7.04 19.76
N CYS A 95 -3.11 7.61 18.60
CA CYS A 95 -4.06 8.26 17.70
C CYS A 95 -4.29 7.43 16.44
N ARG A 96 -5.44 7.64 15.78
CA ARG A 96 -5.74 7.01 14.50
C ARG A 96 -4.67 7.41 13.48
N GLY A 97 -4.11 6.44 12.77
CA GLY A 97 -3.19 6.71 11.66
C GLY A 97 -3.87 7.54 10.57
N GLN A 98 -3.13 8.46 9.96
CA GLN A 98 -3.64 9.24 8.83
C GLN A 98 -3.80 8.35 7.60
N SER A 99 -4.89 8.52 6.86
CA SER A 99 -5.03 7.98 5.51
C SER A 99 -4.32 8.88 4.49
N SER A 100 -4.10 8.34 3.29
CA SER A 100 -3.60 9.07 2.11
C SER A 100 -4.43 10.31 1.77
N HIS A 101 -5.75 10.26 2.01
CA HIS A 101 -6.62 11.43 1.86
C HIS A 101 -6.50 12.39 3.06
N GLY A 102 -6.44 11.85 4.28
CA GLY A 102 -6.42 12.62 5.52
C GLY A 102 -5.12 13.41 5.76
N LEU A 103 -4.03 13.09 5.05
CA LEU A 103 -2.79 13.86 5.12
C LEU A 103 -2.80 15.13 4.28
N LEU A 104 -3.71 15.26 3.30
CA LEU A 104 -3.72 16.39 2.37
C LEU A 104 -4.09 17.70 3.09
N GLN A 105 -3.21 18.68 2.97
CA GLN A 105 -3.36 20.03 3.51
C GLN A 105 -3.21 21.06 2.39
N GLN A 106 -4.18 21.98 2.30
CA GLN A 106 -4.21 23.05 1.30
C GLN A 106 -3.98 24.44 1.91
N GLY A 107 -3.90 24.56 3.24
CA GLY A 107 -3.80 25.85 3.93
C GLY A 107 -5.05 26.72 3.79
N ASN A 108 -6.20 26.12 3.47
CA ASN A 108 -7.48 26.79 3.32
C ASN A 108 -8.42 26.37 4.48
N PRO A 109 -8.67 27.26 5.46
CA PRO A 109 -9.52 26.95 6.61
C PRO A 109 -10.96 26.58 6.25
N GLU A 110 -11.52 27.18 5.19
CA GLU A 110 -12.90 26.87 4.75
C GLU A 110 -12.98 25.44 4.21
N TYR A 111 -11.99 25.05 3.41
CA TYR A 111 -11.84 23.67 2.95
C TYR A 111 -11.69 22.70 4.13
N ASP A 112 -10.86 23.06 5.13
CA ASP A 112 -10.62 22.20 6.29
C ASP A 112 -11.89 21.94 7.11
N VAL A 113 -12.78 22.93 7.23
CA VAL A 113 -14.09 22.82 7.87
C VAL A 113 -15.02 21.92 7.05
N LYS A 114 -15.20 22.21 5.75
CA LYS A 114 -16.06 21.41 4.84
C LYS A 114 -15.62 19.95 4.79
N ARG A 115 -14.30 19.69 4.78
CA ARG A 115 -13.73 18.33 4.78
C ARG A 115 -14.08 17.60 6.07
N ARG A 116 -14.01 18.28 7.22
CA ARG A 116 -14.37 17.71 8.52
C ARG A 116 -15.87 17.38 8.57
N GLU A 117 -16.72 18.29 8.10
CA GLU A 117 -18.17 18.06 8.05
C GLU A 117 -18.54 16.84 7.19
N LEU A 118 -17.90 16.68 6.02
CA LEU A 118 -18.08 15.49 5.18
C LEU A 118 -17.65 14.21 5.92
N TYR A 119 -16.49 14.23 6.58
CA TYR A 119 -15.99 13.09 7.34
C TYR A 119 -16.93 12.71 8.49
N ASP A 120 -17.33 13.69 9.31
CA ASP A 120 -18.18 13.48 10.48
C ASP A 120 -19.56 12.92 10.09
N TYR A 121 -20.06 13.25 8.89
CA TYR A 121 -21.30 12.69 8.36
C TYR A 121 -21.12 11.27 7.79
N TYR A 122 -20.15 11.05 6.90
CA TYR A 122 -20.07 9.79 6.15
C TYR A 122 -19.29 8.69 6.85
N HIS A 123 -18.30 9.00 7.69
CA HIS A 123 -17.49 7.97 8.34
C HIS A 123 -18.31 7.06 9.27
N PRO A 124 -19.26 7.55 10.09
CA PRO A 124 -20.14 6.67 10.86
C PRO A 124 -20.98 5.73 9.99
N LEU A 125 -21.36 6.18 8.77
CA LEU A 125 -22.13 5.37 7.81
C LEU A 125 -21.26 4.27 7.18
N GLU A 126 -20.00 4.59 6.85
CA GLU A 126 -19.01 3.64 6.33
C GLU A 126 -18.83 2.45 7.27
N ILE A 127 -18.62 2.72 8.57
CA ILE A 127 -18.32 1.68 9.55
C ILE A 127 -19.57 1.01 10.14
N SER A 128 -20.77 1.50 9.81
CA SER A 128 -22.03 0.97 10.36
C SER A 128 -22.24 -0.49 9.94
N PRO A 129 -22.43 -1.42 10.88
CA PRO A 129 -22.74 -2.81 10.55
C PRO A 129 -24.21 -3.01 10.13
N SER A 130 -25.07 -2.01 10.37
CA SER A 130 -26.51 -2.10 10.11
C SER A 130 -26.91 -1.70 8.69
N ILE A 131 -26.04 -1.01 7.95
CA ILE A 131 -26.33 -0.56 6.58
C ILE A 131 -25.93 -1.68 5.60
N PRO A 132 -26.84 -2.14 4.72
CA PRO A 132 -26.54 -3.11 3.67
C PRO A 132 -25.38 -2.66 2.77
N ILE A 133 -24.62 -3.62 2.24
CA ILE A 133 -23.41 -3.31 1.45
C ILE A 133 -23.74 -2.52 0.18
N GLU A 134 -24.88 -2.80 -0.46
CA GLU A 134 -25.33 -2.11 -1.68
C GLU A 134 -25.71 -0.65 -1.42
N GLU A 135 -26.33 -0.38 -0.27
CA GLU A 135 -26.67 0.99 0.14
C GLU A 135 -25.42 1.76 0.58
N LYS A 136 -24.55 1.08 1.34
CA LYS A 136 -23.27 1.64 1.75
C LYS A 136 -22.41 2.00 0.55
N ALA A 137 -22.37 1.18 -0.49
CA ALA A 137 -21.62 1.46 -1.71
C ALA A 137 -22.04 2.78 -2.36
N LYS A 138 -23.35 3.06 -2.44
CA LYS A 138 -23.88 4.33 -2.98
C LYS A 138 -23.49 5.53 -2.11
N LEU A 139 -23.54 5.37 -0.78
CA LEU A 139 -23.10 6.41 0.15
C LEU A 139 -21.60 6.70 0.01
N MET A 140 -20.77 5.68 -0.17
CA MET A 140 -19.34 5.84 -0.39
C MET A 140 -19.05 6.52 -1.75
N GLU A 141 -19.77 6.16 -2.80
CA GLU A 141 -19.67 6.83 -4.10
C GLU A 141 -19.99 8.33 -3.98
N GLU A 142 -21.09 8.67 -3.30
CA GLU A 142 -21.46 10.07 -3.04
C GLU A 142 -20.38 10.79 -2.21
N TRP A 143 -19.88 10.15 -1.15
CA TRP A 143 -18.86 10.73 -0.29
C TRP A 143 -17.56 11.01 -1.06
N TRP A 144 -17.06 10.04 -1.82
CA TRP A 144 -15.85 10.20 -2.63
C TRP A 144 -16.04 11.26 -3.73
N GLY A 145 -17.22 11.32 -4.34
CA GLY A 145 -17.57 12.37 -5.30
C GLY A 145 -17.49 13.77 -4.69
N LYS A 146 -18.13 13.98 -3.54
CA LYS A 146 -18.10 15.26 -2.80
C LYS A 146 -16.69 15.62 -2.33
N THR A 147 -15.97 14.63 -1.82
CA THR A 147 -14.61 14.81 -1.29
C THR A 147 -13.64 15.22 -2.40
N HIS A 148 -13.69 14.59 -3.56
CA HIS A 148 -12.87 14.98 -4.71
C HIS A 148 -13.25 16.34 -5.28
N ALA A 149 -14.55 16.67 -5.36
CA ALA A 149 -14.99 18.01 -5.75
C ALA A 149 -14.44 19.08 -4.79
N LEU A 150 -14.46 18.80 -3.49
CA LEU A 150 -13.95 19.70 -2.47
C LEU A 150 -12.43 19.89 -2.56
N LEU A 151 -11.64 18.88 -2.94
CA LEU A 151 -10.21 19.04 -3.22
C LEU A 151 -9.95 20.02 -4.36
N ILE A 152 -10.78 19.98 -5.40
CA ILE A 152 -10.69 20.89 -6.55
C ILE A 152 -11.06 22.31 -6.13
N GLU A 153 -12.18 22.47 -5.42
CA GLU A 153 -12.65 23.75 -4.88
C GLU A 153 -11.61 24.40 -3.95
N GLY A 154 -10.99 23.59 -3.09
CA GLY A 154 -9.95 24.04 -2.17
C GLY A 154 -8.61 24.38 -2.84
N GLY A 155 -8.47 24.14 -4.15
CA GLY A 155 -7.30 24.53 -4.93
C GLY A 155 -6.07 23.64 -4.71
N LEU A 156 -6.24 22.31 -4.71
CA LEU A 156 -5.12 21.38 -4.51
C LEU A 156 -4.03 21.61 -5.55
N THR A 157 -2.80 21.86 -5.08
CA THR A 157 -1.63 21.96 -5.94
C THR A 157 -0.67 20.80 -5.71
N TYR A 158 0.16 20.51 -6.70
CA TYR A 158 1.21 19.49 -6.56
C TYR A 158 2.21 19.82 -5.43
N ASP A 159 2.53 21.10 -5.25
CA ASP A 159 3.39 21.56 -4.16
C ASP A 159 2.72 21.32 -2.79
N ALA A 160 1.41 21.57 -2.68
CA ALA A 160 0.64 21.25 -1.48
C ALA A 160 0.66 19.74 -1.17
N ILE A 161 0.54 18.87 -2.18
CA ILE A 161 0.67 17.41 -2.01
C ILE A 161 2.07 17.06 -1.49
N THR A 162 3.12 17.59 -2.13
CA THR A 162 4.52 17.31 -1.76
C THR A 162 4.80 17.71 -0.32
N LYS A 163 4.34 18.91 0.08
CA LYS A 163 4.45 19.40 1.47
C LYS A 163 3.62 18.56 2.43
N SER A 164 2.41 18.17 2.05
CA SER A 164 1.53 17.33 2.87
C SER A 164 2.19 15.99 3.17
N VAL A 165 2.77 15.33 2.16
CA VAL A 165 3.47 14.05 2.34
C VAL A 165 4.71 14.24 3.21
N ALA A 166 5.53 15.26 2.94
CA ALA A 166 6.75 15.53 3.71
C ALA A 166 6.49 15.83 5.19
N ASN A 167 5.35 16.46 5.50
CA ASN A 167 4.94 16.81 6.86
C ASN A 167 4.00 15.79 7.52
N SER A 168 3.61 14.73 6.78
CA SER A 168 2.65 13.74 7.30
C SER A 168 3.29 12.84 8.36
N MET A 169 2.46 12.35 9.28
CA MET A 169 2.86 11.34 10.27
C MET A 169 2.56 9.92 9.79
N ILE A 170 2.37 9.73 8.47
CA ILE A 170 2.07 8.41 7.92
C ILE A 170 3.24 7.48 8.18
N THR A 171 2.96 6.31 8.76
CA THR A 171 4.00 5.38 9.20
C THR A 171 3.68 4.01 8.63
N PHE A 172 4.64 3.38 7.95
CA PHE A 172 4.51 2.00 7.48
C PHE A 172 4.48 1.02 8.65
N ARG A 173 3.81 -0.12 8.46
CA ARG A 173 3.89 -1.23 9.41
C ARG A 173 5.31 -1.81 9.43
N GLU A 174 5.67 -2.42 10.55
CA GLU A 174 6.92 -3.17 10.70
C GLU A 174 7.01 -4.23 9.58
N GLY A 175 8.17 -4.36 8.91
CA GLY A 175 8.38 -5.34 7.84
C GLY A 175 8.00 -4.88 6.43
N VAL A 176 7.33 -3.72 6.27
CA VAL A 176 6.88 -3.25 4.93
C VAL A 176 8.05 -2.75 4.08
N VAL A 177 9.05 -2.11 4.68
CA VAL A 177 10.23 -1.65 3.94
C VAL A 177 11.02 -2.86 3.43
N GLU A 178 11.23 -3.85 4.29
CA GLU A 178 11.87 -5.12 3.97
C GLU A 178 11.09 -5.88 2.90
N LEU A 179 9.75 -5.89 2.99
CA LEU A 179 8.89 -6.48 1.95
C LEU A 179 9.14 -5.84 0.59
N PHE A 180 9.21 -4.50 0.51
CA PHE A 180 9.51 -3.83 -0.76
C PHE A 180 10.91 -4.16 -1.27
N GLU A 181 11.92 -4.19 -0.40
CA GLU A 181 13.27 -4.60 -0.78
C GLU A 181 13.29 -6.04 -1.32
N PHE A 182 12.58 -6.98 -0.69
CA PHE A 182 12.48 -8.37 -1.15
C PHE A 182 11.82 -8.46 -2.54
N LEU A 183 10.80 -7.65 -2.79
CA LEU A 183 10.09 -7.62 -4.07
C LEU A 183 10.88 -6.89 -5.17
N GLU A 184 11.68 -5.88 -4.82
CA GLU A 184 12.55 -5.16 -5.75
C GLU A 184 13.79 -5.97 -6.16
N VAL A 185 14.34 -6.80 -5.28
CA VAL A 185 15.51 -7.64 -5.58
C VAL A 185 15.24 -8.60 -6.75
N ASP A 186 14.00 -9.06 -6.92
CA ASP A 186 13.60 -9.87 -8.09
C ASP A 186 13.55 -9.05 -9.40
N LEU A 187 13.30 -7.73 -9.35
CA LEU A 187 13.45 -6.85 -10.52
C LEU A 187 14.93 -6.64 -10.91
N PHE A 188 15.83 -6.58 -9.93
CA PHE A 188 17.27 -6.41 -10.20
C PHE A 188 17.89 -7.67 -10.85
N PHE A 189 17.40 -8.87 -10.48
CA PHE A 189 17.80 -10.12 -11.14
C PHE A 189 17.32 -10.22 -12.59
N LEU A 190 16.14 -9.69 -12.92
CA LEU A 190 15.61 -9.67 -14.29
C LEU A 190 16.35 -8.69 -15.21
N GLN A 191 16.83 -7.54 -14.70
CA GLN A 191 17.61 -6.60 -15.51
C GLN A 191 19.01 -7.12 -15.90
N HIS A 192 19.58 -8.06 -15.12
CA HIS A 192 20.86 -8.68 -15.45
C HIS A 192 20.70 -9.89 -16.40
N PHE A 193 19.55 -10.56 -16.39
CA PHE A 193 19.30 -11.73 -17.25
C PHE A 193 18.89 -11.34 -18.68
N PHE A 194 18.31 -10.15 -18.89
CA PHE A 194 17.96 -9.63 -20.23
C PHE A 194 19.07 -8.79 -20.91
N LYS A 195 20.28 -8.78 -20.36
CA LYS A 195 21.46 -8.10 -20.95
C LYS A 195 22.54 -9.04 -21.49
N ASN A 196 22.24 -10.34 -21.64
CA ASN A 196 23.07 -11.29 -22.38
C ASN A 196 22.27 -11.90 -23.53
#